data_AF-A0A2A8HPG2-F1
#
_entry.id   AF-A0A2A8HPG2-F1
#
_cell.length_a   1.000
_cell.length_b   1.000
_cell.length_c   1.000
_cell.angle_alpha   90.00
_cell.angle_beta   90.00
_cell.angle_gamma   90.00
#
_symmetry.space_group_name_H-M   'P 1'
#
loop_
_entity.id
_entity.type
_entity.pdbx_description
1 polymer ?
#
loop_
_entity_poly.entity_id
_entity_poly.type
_entity_poly.pdbx_seq_one_letter_code
_entity_poly.pdbx_strand_id
1 'polypeptide(L)'
;MSWDDIEIWRADAPLTRPSSSAVDGFLTGSILSFDESDDDATINAIIGAAEASAPANKKQKLAAEHLAHRLDEIRRALSDERNSYAPMLTLLDNGDFDLTEWATGFLEAVGPDLDLWLYLLQGKREAGQFGLIGAHAAGPMGQAAREWIAKHEDHDRLNDIVLRQWEFIPSLLRTLYRTRLANAANSR
;
A
#
# COMPACT_ATOMS: atom_id res chain seq x y z
N MET A 1 -9.56 14.75 -3.65
CA MET A 1 -9.81 14.57 -2.21
C MET A 1 -8.62 15.15 -1.45
N SER A 2 -8.83 15.87 -0.32
CA SER A 2 -7.74 16.55 0.42
C SER A 2 -7.35 15.78 1.67
N TRP A 3 -6.10 15.36 1.82
CA TRP A 3 -5.61 14.55 2.96
C TRP A 3 -5.52 15.31 4.30
N ASP A 4 -6.04 16.54 4.36
CA ASP A 4 -5.95 17.43 5.52
C ASP A 4 -6.50 16.78 6.79
N ASP A 5 -7.61 16.03 6.71
CA ASP A 5 -8.21 15.41 7.89
C ASP A 5 -7.30 14.33 8.50
N ILE A 6 -6.56 13.59 7.67
CA ILE A 6 -5.59 12.58 8.10
C ILE A 6 -4.38 13.26 8.73
N GLU A 7 -3.86 14.34 8.15
CA GLU A 7 -2.73 15.06 8.72
C GLU A 7 -3.12 15.82 10.02
N ILE A 8 -4.34 16.37 10.10
CA ILE A 8 -4.88 17.00 11.32
C ILE A 8 -5.02 15.97 12.44
N TRP A 9 -5.48 14.76 12.12
CA TRP A 9 -5.51 13.66 13.07
C TRP A 9 -4.09 13.25 13.46
N ARG A 10 -3.20 13.00 12.51
CA ARG A 10 -1.80 12.61 12.76
C ARG A 10 -1.07 13.62 13.65
N ALA A 11 -1.33 14.92 13.50
CA ALA A 11 -0.68 15.99 14.24
C ALA A 11 -0.76 15.86 15.78
N ASP A 12 -1.75 15.15 16.34
CA ASP A 12 -1.79 14.93 17.80
C ASP A 12 -0.74 13.91 18.28
N ALA A 13 -0.27 13.01 17.41
CA ALA A 13 0.73 12.00 17.75
C ALA A 13 1.58 11.59 16.51
N PRO A 14 2.37 12.52 15.94
CA PRO A 14 3.02 12.34 14.64
C PRO A 14 4.10 11.26 14.60
N LEU A 15 4.63 10.86 15.77
CA LEU A 15 5.66 9.82 15.88
C LEU A 15 5.08 8.40 15.92
N THR A 16 3.81 8.25 16.27
CA THR A 16 3.15 6.94 16.41
C THR A 16 2.02 6.72 15.42
N ARG A 17 1.52 7.80 14.79
CA ARG A 17 0.50 7.73 13.74
C ARG A 17 1.18 7.72 12.36
N PRO A 18 0.75 6.84 11.44
CA PRO A 18 1.35 6.72 10.11
C PRO A 18 1.13 7.99 9.29
N SER A 19 2.04 8.25 8.35
CA SER A 19 1.88 9.33 7.36
C SER A 19 0.76 9.01 6.36
N SER A 20 0.23 10.03 5.67
CA SER A 20 -0.74 9.80 4.60
C SER A 20 -0.22 8.85 3.51
N SER A 21 1.08 8.86 3.22
CA SER A 21 1.69 7.96 2.24
C SER A 21 1.66 6.50 2.71
N ALA A 22 2.06 6.24 3.96
CA ALA A 22 1.98 4.91 4.55
C ALA A 22 0.53 4.40 4.67
N VAL A 23 -0.40 5.29 5.03
CA VAL A 23 -1.83 5.00 5.09
C VAL A 23 -2.37 4.58 3.72
N ASP A 24 -2.10 5.33 2.66
CA ASP A 24 -2.55 4.99 1.31
C ASP A 24 -1.96 3.65 0.83
N GLY A 25 -0.69 3.41 1.15
CA GLY A 25 -0.04 2.11 0.92
C GLY A 25 -0.79 0.98 1.61
N PHE A 26 -1.05 1.12 2.91
CA PHE A 26 -1.78 0.13 3.70
C PHE A 26 -3.18 -0.13 3.16
N LEU A 27 -3.99 0.90 2.92
CA LEU A 27 -5.33 0.75 2.34
C LEU A 27 -5.30 0.02 0.99
N THR A 28 -4.32 0.35 0.15
CA THR A 28 -4.13 -0.31 -1.14
C THR A 28 -3.77 -1.78 -0.97
N GLY A 29 -2.87 -2.07 -0.04
CA GLY A 29 -2.48 -3.44 0.31
C GLY A 29 -3.65 -4.25 0.86
N SER A 30 -4.47 -3.68 1.74
CA SER A 30 -5.66 -4.36 2.30
C SER A 30 -6.69 -4.71 1.22
N ILE A 31 -6.88 -3.85 0.21
CA ILE A 31 -7.74 -4.18 -0.94
C ILE A 31 -7.19 -5.36 -1.77
N LEU A 32 -5.88 -5.58 -1.74
CA LEU A 32 -5.22 -6.69 -2.43
C LEU A 32 -4.99 -7.91 -1.53
N SER A 33 -5.17 -7.78 -0.23
CA SER A 33 -5.06 -8.90 0.71
C SER A 33 -6.16 -9.93 0.46
N PHE A 34 -5.82 -11.21 0.64
CA PHE A 34 -6.79 -12.30 0.68
C PHE A 34 -7.47 -12.43 2.04
N ASP A 35 -7.02 -11.68 3.06
CA ASP A 35 -7.79 -11.47 4.26
C ASP A 35 -9.11 -10.75 3.93
N GLU A 36 -10.23 -11.33 4.39
CA GLU A 36 -11.58 -10.80 4.17
C GLU A 36 -12.01 -9.84 5.28
N SER A 37 -11.05 -9.26 6.01
CA SER A 37 -11.27 -8.16 6.94
C SER A 37 -12.14 -7.07 6.30
N ASP A 38 -13.19 -6.66 7.02
CA ASP A 38 -14.07 -5.61 6.53
C ASP A 38 -13.39 -4.23 6.56
N ASP A 39 -14.06 -3.25 5.94
CA ASP A 39 -13.56 -1.88 5.84
C ASP A 39 -13.36 -1.25 7.23
N ASP A 40 -14.25 -1.54 8.16
CA ASP A 40 -14.18 -1.02 9.52
C ASP A 40 -12.96 -1.57 10.26
N ALA A 41 -12.67 -2.88 10.14
CA ALA A 41 -11.48 -3.51 10.69
C ALA A 41 -10.20 -2.89 10.10
N THR A 42 -10.17 -2.70 8.78
CA THR A 42 -9.05 -2.08 8.06
C THR A 42 -8.81 -0.64 8.54
N ILE A 43 -9.88 0.17 8.65
CA ILE A 43 -9.80 1.54 9.14
C ILE A 43 -9.35 1.56 10.61
N ASN A 44 -9.93 0.71 11.45
CA ASN A 44 -9.58 0.61 12.87
C ASN A 44 -8.13 0.19 13.10
N ALA A 45 -7.52 -0.59 12.19
CA ALA A 45 -6.10 -0.90 12.25
C ALA A 45 -5.21 0.34 12.11
N ILE A 46 -5.67 1.38 11.40
CA ILE A 46 -4.94 2.64 11.21
C ILE A 46 -5.21 3.62 12.35
N ILE A 47 -6.48 3.91 12.60
CA ILE A 47 -6.88 5.00 13.51
C ILE A 47 -7.12 4.55 14.96
N GLY A 48 -7.07 3.24 15.21
CA GLY A 48 -7.50 2.61 16.46
C GLY A 48 -9.01 2.48 16.56
N ALA A 49 -9.48 1.43 17.24
CA ALA A 49 -10.90 1.27 17.54
C ALA A 49 -11.38 2.42 18.44
N ALA A 50 -12.59 2.92 18.19
CA ALA A 50 -13.27 3.80 19.13
C ALA A 50 -13.55 3.00 20.41
N GLU A 51 -12.87 3.31 21.52
CA GLU A 51 -13.17 2.68 22.80
C GLU A 51 -14.64 2.93 23.15
N ALA A 52 -15.39 1.88 23.52
CA ALA A 52 -16.81 1.97 23.86
C ALA A 52 -17.10 2.96 25.01
N SER A 53 -16.07 3.28 25.81
CA SER A 53 -16.11 4.13 27.01
C SER A 53 -15.61 5.56 26.80
N ALA A 54 -15.04 5.90 25.64
CA ALA A 54 -14.55 7.25 25.37
C ALA A 54 -15.20 7.80 24.09
N PRO A 55 -15.76 9.01 24.08
CA PRO A 55 -16.30 9.59 22.86
C PRO A 55 -15.17 9.71 21.84
N ALA A 56 -15.32 9.05 20.68
CA ALA A 56 -14.38 9.15 19.59
C ALA A 56 -14.08 10.62 19.31
N ASN A 57 -12.80 11.00 19.32
CA ASN A 57 -12.39 12.36 19.05
C ASN A 57 -12.92 12.76 17.67
N LYS A 58 -13.52 13.96 17.53
CA LYS A 58 -14.03 14.48 16.26
C LYS A 58 -13.01 14.33 15.12
N LYS A 59 -11.72 14.53 15.39
CA LYS A 59 -10.63 14.33 14.41
C LYS A 59 -10.51 12.89 13.94
N GLN A 60 -10.60 11.92 14.85
CA GLN A 60 -10.55 10.48 14.54
C GLN A 60 -11.74 10.06 13.69
N LYS A 61 -12.94 10.58 13.99
CA LYS A 61 -14.15 10.30 13.19
C LYS A 61 -14.01 10.85 11.76
N LEU A 62 -13.55 12.09 11.61
CA LEU A 62 -13.31 12.69 10.29
C LEU A 62 -12.24 11.91 9.51
N ALA A 63 -11.16 11.50 10.18
CA ALA A 63 -10.15 10.64 9.57
C ALA A 63 -10.76 9.30 9.12
N ALA A 64 -11.58 8.64 9.94
CA ALA A 64 -12.27 7.40 9.58
C ALA A 64 -13.12 7.54 8.31
N GLU A 65 -13.95 8.58 8.25
CA GLU A 65 -14.80 8.89 7.09
C GLU A 65 -13.96 9.14 5.83
N HIS A 66 -12.82 9.81 5.98
CA HIS A 66 -11.86 10.05 4.91
C HIS A 66 -11.24 8.76 4.39
N LEU A 67 -10.80 7.87 5.30
CA LEU A 67 -10.21 6.58 4.95
C LEU A 67 -11.23 5.66 4.25
N ALA A 68 -12.48 5.65 4.71
CA ALA A 68 -13.56 4.91 4.06
C ALA A 68 -13.78 5.39 2.62
N HIS A 69 -13.84 6.71 2.41
CA HIS A 69 -13.96 7.25 1.06
C HIS A 69 -12.74 6.89 0.20
N ARG A 70 -11.53 6.94 0.77
CA ARG A 70 -10.31 6.58 0.04
C ARG A 70 -10.29 5.10 -0.36
N LEU A 71 -10.71 4.19 0.52
CA LEU A 71 -10.85 2.77 0.17
C LEU A 71 -11.78 2.58 -1.05
N ASP A 72 -12.92 3.25 -1.05
CA ASP A 72 -13.85 3.24 -2.18
C ASP A 72 -13.25 3.80 -3.46
N GLU A 73 -12.51 4.91 -3.38
CA GLU A 73 -11.78 5.47 -4.53
C GLU A 73 -10.77 4.48 -5.09
N ILE A 74 -9.96 3.85 -4.24
CA ILE A 74 -8.95 2.88 -4.65
C ILE A 74 -9.60 1.69 -5.36
N ARG A 75 -10.67 1.11 -4.78
CA ARG A 75 -11.40 0.00 -5.42
C ARG A 75 -11.93 0.39 -6.80
N ARG A 76 -12.55 1.58 -6.92
CA ARG A 76 -13.05 2.08 -8.20
C ARG A 76 -11.92 2.24 -9.20
N ALA A 77 -10.81 2.85 -8.79
CA ALA A 77 -9.66 3.08 -9.65
C ALA A 77 -8.98 1.78 -10.12
N LEU A 78 -8.87 0.77 -9.25
CA LEU A 78 -8.33 -0.55 -9.60
C LEU A 78 -9.28 -1.37 -10.48
N SER A 79 -10.59 -1.16 -10.35
CA SER A 79 -11.59 -1.78 -11.23
C SER A 79 -11.68 -1.12 -12.61
N ASP A 80 -11.32 0.16 -12.72
CA ASP A 80 -11.38 0.94 -13.96
C ASP A 80 -10.39 0.43 -15.01
N GLU A 81 -10.85 0.35 -16.26
CA GLU A 81 -10.00 -0.08 -17.35
C GLU A 81 -8.90 0.92 -17.72
N ARG A 82 -9.08 2.18 -17.32
CA ARG A 82 -8.17 3.29 -17.63
C ARG A 82 -6.97 3.38 -16.69
N ASN A 83 -6.90 2.54 -15.65
CA ASN A 83 -5.80 2.52 -14.68
C ASN A 83 -5.58 3.91 -14.05
N SER A 84 -6.63 4.45 -13.43
CA SER A 84 -6.68 5.82 -12.90
C SER A 84 -6.13 5.94 -11.47
N TYR A 85 -5.63 4.84 -10.89
CA TYR A 85 -5.06 4.87 -9.54
C TYR A 85 -3.74 5.66 -9.54
N ALA A 86 -3.64 6.60 -8.60
CA ALA A 86 -2.42 7.33 -8.30
C ALA A 86 -2.08 7.12 -6.81
N PRO A 87 -0.91 6.55 -6.49
CA PRO A 87 -0.47 6.39 -5.11
C PRO A 87 -0.16 7.74 -4.47
N MET A 88 -0.40 7.86 -3.18
CA MET A 88 0.08 8.99 -2.39
C MET A 88 1.54 8.78 -2.01
N LEU A 89 2.42 9.49 -2.69
CA LEU A 89 3.86 9.43 -2.48
C LEU A 89 4.35 10.70 -1.81
N THR A 90 5.36 10.56 -0.95
CA THR A 90 6.02 11.71 -0.34
C THR A 90 6.90 12.39 -1.40
N LEU A 91 6.81 13.71 -1.53
CA LEU A 91 7.66 14.47 -2.43
C LEU A 91 8.93 14.90 -1.68
N LEU A 92 10.09 14.60 -2.27
CA LEU A 92 11.39 15.02 -1.75
C LEU A 92 11.73 16.45 -2.21
N ASP A 93 12.65 17.10 -1.49
CA ASP A 93 13.08 18.48 -1.77
C ASP A 93 13.66 18.67 -3.18
N ASN A 94 14.16 17.59 -3.79
CA ASN A 94 14.70 17.59 -5.14
C ASN A 94 13.63 17.39 -6.24
N GLY A 95 12.36 17.25 -5.86
CA GLY A 95 11.24 17.01 -6.77
C GLY A 95 11.00 15.54 -7.13
N ASP A 96 11.79 14.61 -6.58
CA ASP A 96 11.56 13.17 -6.76
C ASP A 96 10.50 12.64 -5.79
N PHE A 97 9.94 11.47 -6.11
CA PHE A 97 9.01 10.77 -5.23
C PHE A 97 9.72 9.77 -4.33
N ASP A 98 9.46 9.83 -3.03
CA ASP A 98 9.81 8.80 -2.06
C ASP A 98 8.64 7.83 -1.89
N LEU A 99 8.92 6.56 -2.17
CA LEU A 99 7.98 5.46 -2.06
C LEU A 99 8.14 4.65 -0.78
N THR A 100 9.09 5.00 0.09
CA THR A 100 9.43 4.23 1.29
C THR A 100 8.22 4.01 2.18
N GLU A 101 7.53 5.10 2.54
CA GLU A 101 6.37 5.04 3.44
C GLU A 101 5.21 4.26 2.81
N TRP A 102 4.87 4.57 1.55
CA TRP A 102 3.84 3.85 0.80
C TRP A 102 4.13 2.35 0.68
N ALA A 103 5.34 1.97 0.28
CA ALA A 103 5.74 0.57 0.12
C ALA A 103 5.73 -0.17 1.46
N THR A 104 6.08 0.51 2.55
CA THR A 104 6.03 -0.06 3.90
C THR A 104 4.59 -0.39 4.29
N GLY A 105 3.66 0.56 4.18
CA GLY A 105 2.26 0.32 4.50
C GLY A 105 1.64 -0.75 3.61
N PHE A 106 1.95 -0.71 2.31
CA PHE A 106 1.48 -1.72 1.34
C PHE A 106 1.89 -3.14 1.73
N LEU A 107 3.16 -3.34 2.08
CA LEU A 107 3.68 -4.66 2.44
C LEU A 107 3.28 -5.09 3.84
N GLU A 108 3.01 -4.17 4.75
CA GLU A 108 2.43 -4.50 6.05
C GLU A 108 1.04 -5.14 5.88
N ALA A 109 0.21 -4.58 5.00
CA ALA A 109 -1.11 -5.12 4.73
C ALA A 109 -1.11 -6.42 3.90
N VAL A 110 -0.21 -6.55 2.91
CA VAL A 110 -0.13 -7.75 2.06
C VAL A 110 0.74 -8.86 2.67
N GLY A 111 1.56 -8.54 3.69
CA GLY A 111 2.51 -9.45 4.31
C GLY A 111 1.96 -10.82 4.69
N PRO A 112 0.76 -10.92 5.30
CA PRO A 112 0.14 -12.21 5.62
C PRO A 112 -0.10 -13.12 4.39
N ASP A 113 -0.27 -12.53 3.21
CA ASP A 113 -0.55 -13.23 1.95
C ASP A 113 0.66 -13.34 1.03
N LEU A 114 1.85 -12.97 1.50
CA LEU A 114 3.04 -12.86 0.65
C LEU A 114 3.35 -14.17 -0.08
N ASP A 115 3.32 -15.30 0.62
CA ASP A 115 3.58 -16.61 0.02
C ASP A 115 2.55 -16.98 -1.05
N LEU A 116 1.28 -16.65 -0.83
CA LEU A 116 0.21 -16.88 -1.80
C LEU A 116 0.40 -15.98 -3.04
N TRP A 117 0.77 -14.72 -2.85
CA TRP A 117 1.08 -13.82 -3.96
C TRP A 117 2.27 -14.32 -4.79
N LEU A 118 3.34 -14.75 -4.13
CA LEU A 118 4.50 -15.31 -4.82
C LEU A 118 4.14 -16.57 -5.62
N TYR A 119 3.27 -17.43 -5.07
CA TYR A 119 2.74 -18.59 -5.79
C TYR A 119 1.91 -18.18 -7.02
N LEU A 120 0.95 -17.27 -6.86
CA LEU A 120 0.06 -16.84 -7.94
C LEU A 120 0.77 -16.07 -9.07
N LEU A 121 1.90 -15.44 -8.75
CA LEU A 121 2.72 -14.67 -9.67
C LEU A 121 3.91 -15.46 -10.25
N GLN A 122 4.08 -16.72 -9.88
CA GLN A 122 5.23 -17.51 -10.29
C GLN A 122 5.41 -17.51 -11.82
N GLY A 123 6.63 -17.18 -12.27
CA GLY A 123 6.98 -17.11 -13.69
C GLY A 123 6.44 -15.89 -14.44
N LYS A 124 5.76 -14.97 -13.76
CA LYS A 124 5.21 -13.74 -14.36
C LYS A 124 6.12 -12.54 -14.07
N ARG A 125 6.07 -11.54 -14.97
CA ARG A 125 6.80 -10.27 -14.81
C ARG A 125 6.41 -9.57 -13.50
N GLU A 126 5.15 -9.67 -13.14
CA GLU A 126 4.53 -9.03 -11.98
C GLU A 126 5.14 -9.54 -10.67
N ALA A 127 5.65 -10.78 -10.59
CA ALA A 127 6.38 -11.25 -9.41
C ALA A 127 7.63 -10.41 -9.15
N GLY A 128 8.40 -10.14 -10.21
CA GLY A 128 9.58 -9.29 -10.14
C GLY A 128 9.21 -7.87 -9.72
N GLN A 129 8.20 -7.28 -10.37
CA GLN A 129 7.75 -5.92 -10.03
C GLN A 129 7.23 -5.80 -8.59
N PHE A 130 6.51 -6.82 -8.11
CA PHE A 130 6.05 -6.90 -6.73
C PHE A 130 7.24 -6.99 -5.75
N GLY A 131 8.23 -7.83 -6.04
CA GLY A 131 9.46 -7.90 -5.24
C GLY A 131 10.24 -6.57 -5.22
N LEU A 132 10.24 -5.82 -6.33
CA LEU A 132 10.91 -4.52 -6.41
C LEU A 132 10.24 -3.43 -5.57
N ILE A 133 8.91 -3.47 -5.35
CA ILE A 133 8.25 -2.62 -4.35
C ILE A 133 8.87 -2.87 -2.97
N GLY A 134 9.16 -4.14 -2.66
CA GLY A 134 9.85 -4.55 -1.44
C GLY A 134 11.17 -3.82 -1.19
N ALA A 135 11.92 -3.47 -2.23
CA ALA A 135 13.18 -2.74 -2.09
C ALA A 135 13.03 -1.33 -1.51
N HIS A 136 11.81 -0.77 -1.49
CA HIS A 136 11.55 0.54 -0.90
C HIS A 136 11.05 0.47 0.53
N ALA A 137 10.50 -0.67 0.97
CA ALA A 137 9.98 -0.77 2.31
C ALA A 137 11.05 -0.54 3.39
N ALA A 138 10.61 0.05 4.49
CA ALA A 138 11.42 0.17 5.70
C ALA A 138 11.60 -1.20 6.37
N GLY A 139 12.64 -1.31 7.19
CA GLY A 139 12.90 -2.50 8.00
C GLY A 139 13.63 -3.64 7.29
N PRO A 140 13.68 -4.84 7.91
CA PRO A 140 14.54 -5.93 7.49
C PRO A 140 14.24 -6.45 6.07
N MET A 141 12.96 -6.49 5.68
CA MET A 141 12.58 -7.00 4.36
C MET A 141 13.09 -6.11 3.23
N GLY A 142 12.90 -4.80 3.33
CA GLY A 142 13.42 -3.89 2.32
C GLY A 142 14.94 -3.79 2.33
N GLN A 143 15.57 -3.92 3.51
CA GLN A 143 17.03 -4.06 3.57
C GLN A 143 17.51 -5.30 2.82
N ALA A 144 16.90 -6.46 3.06
CA ALA A 144 17.27 -7.70 2.37
C ALA A 144 17.07 -7.60 0.86
N ALA A 145 15.98 -6.96 0.40
CA ALA A 145 15.72 -6.72 -1.01
C ALA A 145 16.80 -5.82 -1.64
N ARG A 146 17.17 -4.70 -1.00
CA ARG A 146 18.26 -3.82 -1.47
C ARG A 146 19.61 -4.52 -1.50
N GLU A 147 19.92 -5.31 -0.47
CA GLU A 147 21.16 -6.10 -0.42
C GLU A 147 21.21 -7.18 -1.52
N TRP A 148 20.07 -7.81 -1.82
CA TRP A 148 19.97 -8.77 -2.92
C TRP A 148 20.18 -8.08 -4.26
N ILE A 149 19.52 -6.95 -4.50
CA ILE A 149 19.68 -6.15 -5.72
C ILE A 149 21.14 -5.76 -5.92
N ALA A 150 21.80 -5.26 -4.87
CA ALA A 150 23.20 -4.84 -4.92
C ALA A 150 24.19 -5.98 -5.26
N LYS A 151 23.83 -7.24 -4.96
CA LYS A 151 24.65 -8.43 -5.24
C LYS A 151 24.27 -9.12 -6.56
N HIS A 152 23.20 -8.68 -7.22
CA HIS A 152 22.71 -9.29 -8.44
C HIS A 152 23.57 -8.92 -9.65
N GLU A 153 23.70 -9.82 -10.63
CA GLU A 153 24.49 -9.56 -11.85
C GLU A 153 23.96 -8.33 -12.62
N ASP A 154 22.64 -8.19 -12.70
CA ASP A 154 21.94 -7.06 -13.33
C ASP A 154 21.65 -5.88 -12.38
N HIS A 155 22.43 -5.66 -11.32
CA HIS A 155 22.13 -4.65 -10.29
C HIS A 155 21.86 -3.23 -10.85
N ASP A 156 22.62 -2.77 -11.85
CA ASP A 156 22.41 -1.44 -12.46
C ASP A 156 21.02 -1.31 -13.08
N ARG A 157 20.59 -2.34 -13.83
CA ARG A 157 19.26 -2.38 -14.45
C ARG A 157 18.16 -2.47 -13.39
N LEU A 158 18.36 -3.26 -12.35
CA LEU A 158 17.39 -3.38 -11.25
C LEU A 158 17.25 -2.06 -10.50
N ASN A 159 18.35 -1.37 -10.22
CA ASN A 159 18.35 -0.05 -9.60
C ASN A 159 17.61 0.99 -10.47
N ASP A 160 17.80 1.00 -11.79
CA ASP A 160 17.04 1.88 -12.70
C ASP A 160 15.52 1.63 -12.62
N ILE A 161 15.12 0.35 -12.58
CA ILE A 161 13.69 -0.01 -12.44
C ILE A 161 13.14 0.40 -11.07
N VAL A 162 13.92 0.22 -10.00
CA VAL A 162 13.57 0.63 -8.63
C VAL A 162 13.34 2.13 -8.55
N LEU A 163 14.15 2.95 -9.23
CA LEU A 163 13.99 4.41 -9.28
C LEU A 163 12.75 4.84 -10.05
N ARG A 164 12.31 4.05 -11.04
CA ARG A 164 11.18 4.35 -11.92
C ARG A 164 9.91 3.58 -11.56
N GLN A 165 9.85 3.01 -10.37
CA GLN A 165 8.78 2.09 -10.03
C GLN A 165 7.38 2.70 -10.02
N TRP A 166 7.28 4.00 -9.74
CA TRP A 166 6.04 4.76 -9.79
C TRP A 166 5.35 4.66 -11.15
N GLU A 167 6.10 4.42 -12.23
CA GLU A 167 5.56 4.26 -13.59
C GLU A 167 4.76 2.96 -13.75
N PHE A 168 5.12 1.88 -13.03
CA PHE A 168 4.47 0.58 -13.20
C PHE A 168 3.51 0.21 -12.07
N ILE A 169 3.61 0.83 -10.89
CA ILE A 169 2.78 0.52 -9.72
C ILE A 169 1.28 0.46 -10.06
N PRO A 170 0.67 1.46 -10.73
CA PRO A 170 -0.76 1.40 -11.05
C PRO A 170 -1.12 0.14 -11.87
N SER A 171 -0.32 -0.17 -12.90
CA SER A 171 -0.55 -1.33 -13.76
C SER A 171 -0.37 -2.67 -13.04
N LEU A 172 0.61 -2.75 -12.12
CA LEU A 172 0.84 -3.91 -11.27
C LEU A 172 -0.36 -4.11 -10.35
N LEU A 173 -0.76 -3.07 -9.60
CA LEU A 173 -1.85 -3.17 -8.62
C LEU A 173 -3.16 -3.59 -9.26
N ARG A 174 -3.46 -3.12 -10.47
CA ARG A 174 -4.63 -3.58 -11.24
C ARG A 174 -4.54 -5.06 -11.59
N THR A 175 -3.36 -5.55 -11.97
CA THR A 175 -3.14 -6.97 -12.28
C THR A 175 -3.30 -7.84 -11.03
N LEU A 176 -2.77 -7.40 -9.90
CA LEU A 176 -2.97 -8.04 -8.60
C LEU A 176 -4.46 -8.05 -8.24
N TYR A 177 -5.15 -6.91 -8.32
CA TYR A 177 -6.57 -6.82 -8.01
C TYR A 177 -7.42 -7.79 -8.83
N ARG A 178 -7.18 -7.87 -10.15
CA ARG A 178 -7.86 -8.84 -11.03
C ARG A 178 -7.55 -10.28 -10.67
N THR A 179 -6.29 -10.57 -10.34
CA THR A 179 -5.86 -11.91 -9.92
C THR A 179 -6.55 -12.30 -8.61
N ARG A 180 -6.65 -11.40 -7.64
CA ARG A 180 -7.38 -11.61 -6.39
C ARG A 180 -8.85 -11.96 -6.66
N LEU A 181 -9.55 -11.13 -7.44
CA LEU A 181 -10.97 -11.36 -7.76
C LEU A 181 -11.20 -12.70 -8.46
N ALA A 182 -10.34 -13.07 -9.41
CA ALA A 182 -10.45 -14.34 -10.11
C ALA A 182 -10.30 -15.55 -9.17
N ASN A 183 -9.43 -15.45 -8.15
CA ASN A 183 -9.22 -16.53 -7.19
C ASN A 183 -10.28 -16.55 -6.08
N ALA A 184 -10.79 -15.39 -5.65
CA ALA A 184 -11.91 -15.32 -4.70
C ALA A 184 -13.19 -15.95 -5.28
N ALA A 185 -13.42 -15.82 -6.59
CA ALA A 185 -14.56 -16.43 -7.28
C ALA A 185 -14.46 -17.97 -7.39
N ASN A 186 -13.24 -18.52 -7.43
CA ASN A 186 -13.01 -19.97 -7.56
C ASN A 186 -13.09 -20.73 -6.22
N SER A 187 -13.10 -20.00 -5.10
CA SER A 187 -13.17 -20.57 -3.74
C SER A 187 -14.61 -20.67 -3.19
N ARG A 188 -15.63 -20.32 -4.00
CA ARG A 188 -17.07 -20.39 -3.67
C ARG A 188 -17.75 -21.48 -4.50
#